data_AF-A0A841C2H0-F1
#
_entry.id   AF-A0A841C2H0-F1
#
_cell.length_a   1.000
_cell.length_b   1.000
_cell.length_c   1.000
_cell.angle_alpha   90.00
_cell.angle_beta   90.00
_cell.angle_gamma   90.00
#
_symmetry.space_group_name_H-M   'P 1'
#
loop_
_entity.id
_entity.type
_entity.pdbx_description
1 polymer ?
#
loop_
_entity_poly.entity_id
_entity_poly.type
_entity_poly.pdbx_seq_one_letter_code
_entity_poly.pdbx_strand_id
1 'polypeptide(L)'
;MIDSPLLRSRWLRVLLGLVAIGVGIAGAVWFDDLSHEIDLLRAVRRQVRDDGFAIIAFFLVTVLVGTLLQVVPAAAAGASIRHGLRTTATLLGYGVLVAGLAWFLAPLSPELSSNSRRFDPGALYTTWLTCVLLSFGVLACFGGQFSRPAADPEPAILQRRLSPEERRAADPAAPLGPVNAAVFATAAIGWLIGGICLLVLLVIALIRLIGG
;
A
#
# COMPACT_ATOMS: atom_id res chain seq x y z
N MET A 1 28.62 10.24 -20.63
CA MET A 1 27.22 9.79 -20.77
C MET A 1 27.14 8.37 -20.21
N ILE A 2 26.50 8.17 -19.07
CA ILE A 2 26.34 6.83 -18.48
C ILE A 2 25.03 6.25 -18.99
N ASP A 3 25.06 5.64 -20.18
CA ASP A 3 23.97 4.81 -20.71
C ASP A 3 24.05 3.41 -20.11
N SER A 4 23.84 3.28 -18.81
CA SER A 4 23.63 1.95 -18.23
C SER A 4 22.13 1.62 -18.33
N PRO A 5 21.73 0.52 -19.01
CA PRO A 5 20.32 0.13 -19.15
C PRO A 5 19.62 -0.07 -17.78
N LEU A 6 20.40 -0.30 -16.72
CA LEU A 6 19.95 -0.38 -15.33
C LEU A 6 19.51 0.96 -14.74
N LEU A 7 20.15 2.08 -15.10
CA LEU A 7 19.71 3.40 -14.65
C LEU A 7 18.41 3.81 -15.35
N ARG A 8 18.30 3.51 -16.66
CA ARG A 8 17.09 3.80 -17.44
C ARG A 8 15.87 3.03 -16.91
N SER A 9 16.03 1.77 -16.52
CA SER A 9 14.94 0.97 -15.95
C SER A 9 14.50 1.42 -14.55
N ARG A 10 15.43 1.92 -13.72
CA ARG A 10 15.12 2.49 -12.40
C ARG A 10 14.31 3.79 -12.51
N TRP A 11 14.75 4.72 -13.36
CA TRP A 11 14.05 5.99 -13.56
C TRP A 11 12.66 5.79 -14.15
N LEU A 12 12.51 4.85 -15.09
CA LEU A 12 11.20 4.51 -15.63
C LEU A 12 10.22 4.05 -14.54
N ARG A 13 10.66 3.16 -13.62
CA ARG A 13 9.82 2.71 -12.51
C ARG A 13 9.43 3.85 -11.56
N VAL A 14 10.35 4.77 -11.29
CA VAL A 14 10.08 5.96 -10.46
C VAL A 14 9.06 6.86 -11.14
N LEU A 15 9.24 7.16 -12.42
CA LEU A 15 8.31 7.96 -13.21
C LEU A 15 6.91 7.33 -13.25
N LEU A 16 6.82 6.02 -13.53
CA LEU A 16 5.55 5.30 -13.52
C LEU A 16 4.90 5.27 -12.12
N GLY A 17 5.71 5.15 -11.06
CA GLY A 17 5.23 5.24 -9.68
C GLY A 17 4.65 6.61 -9.35
N LEU A 18 5.32 7.69 -9.75
CA LEU A 18 4.81 9.06 -9.59
C LEU A 18 3.53 9.30 -10.39
N VAL A 19 3.45 8.77 -11.61
CA VAL A 19 2.22 8.80 -12.41
C VAL A 19 1.10 8.04 -11.70
N ALA A 20 1.36 6.84 -11.18
CA ALA A 20 0.37 6.07 -10.44
C ALA A 20 -0.14 6.83 -9.20
N ILE A 21 0.75 7.49 -8.46
CA ILE A 21 0.38 8.34 -7.32
C ILE A 21 -0.49 9.52 -7.79
N GLY A 22 -0.09 10.23 -8.84
CA GLY A 22 -0.85 11.35 -9.38
C GLY A 22 -2.26 10.95 -9.83
N VAL A 23 -2.38 9.82 -10.54
CA VAL A 23 -3.69 9.24 -10.91
C VAL A 23 -4.47 8.80 -9.68
N GLY A 24 -3.81 8.28 -8.65
CA GLY A 24 -4.42 7.96 -7.36
C GLY A 24 -5.05 9.18 -6.68
N ILE A 25 -4.34 10.30 -6.63
CA ILE A 25 -4.84 11.56 -6.07
C ILE A 25 -6.05 12.04 -6.88
N ALA A 26 -5.91 12.12 -8.20
CA ALA A 26 -6.99 12.55 -9.09
C ALA A 26 -8.22 11.65 -8.97
N GLY A 27 -8.01 10.34 -8.87
CA GLY A 27 -9.08 9.36 -8.66
C GLY A 27 -9.79 9.53 -7.32
N ALA A 28 -9.04 9.77 -6.23
CA ALA A 28 -9.64 10.03 -4.92
C ALA A 28 -10.49 11.31 -4.91
N VAL A 29 -10.00 12.40 -5.53
CA VAL A 29 -10.78 13.64 -5.71
C VAL A 29 -12.03 13.39 -6.53
N TRP A 30 -11.89 12.67 -7.67
CA TRP A 30 -13.03 12.34 -8.51
C TRP A 30 -14.07 11.47 -7.79
N PHE A 31 -13.65 10.51 -6.96
CA PHE A 31 -14.57 9.72 -6.13
C PHE A 31 -15.25 10.55 -5.05
N ASP A 32 -14.54 11.53 -4.47
CA ASP A 32 -15.14 12.46 -3.52
C ASP A 32 -16.22 13.32 -4.19
N ASP A 33 -15.94 13.89 -5.36
CA ASP A 33 -16.92 14.62 -6.16
C ASP A 33 -18.13 13.73 -6.48
N LEU A 34 -17.87 12.52 -7.00
CA LEU A 34 -18.92 11.54 -7.35
C LEU A 34 -19.77 11.12 -6.13
N SER A 35 -19.21 11.15 -4.92
CA SER A 35 -19.94 10.85 -3.69
C SER A 35 -21.05 11.86 -3.37
N HIS A 36 -20.96 13.09 -3.91
CA HIS A 36 -22.02 14.09 -3.78
C HIS A 36 -23.18 13.80 -4.73
N GLU A 37 -22.94 13.09 -5.83
CA GLU A 37 -23.94 12.79 -6.86
C GLU A 37 -24.63 11.44 -6.63
N ILE A 38 -23.89 10.43 -6.12
CA ILE A 38 -24.38 9.06 -5.96
C ILE A 38 -24.72 8.76 -4.49
N ASP A 39 -25.99 8.46 -4.21
CA ASP A 39 -26.48 8.18 -2.84
C ASP A 39 -25.72 7.06 -2.12
N LEU A 40 -25.39 5.98 -2.84
CA LEU A 40 -24.65 4.86 -2.27
C LEU A 40 -23.25 5.30 -1.79
N LEU A 41 -22.52 6.05 -2.61
CA LEU A 41 -21.20 6.56 -2.26
C LEU A 41 -21.29 7.58 -1.13
N ARG A 42 -22.33 8.42 -1.14
CA ARG A 42 -22.61 9.35 -0.04
C ARG A 42 -22.83 8.62 1.29
N ALA A 43 -23.56 7.51 1.28
CA ALA A 43 -23.81 6.70 2.46
C ALA A 43 -22.51 6.06 2.98
N VAL A 44 -21.70 5.50 2.08
CA VAL A 44 -20.38 4.97 2.43
C VAL A 44 -19.50 6.06 3.04
N ARG A 45 -19.38 7.22 2.38
CA ARG A 45 -18.58 8.36 2.85
C ARG A 45 -18.98 8.82 4.24
N ARG A 46 -20.27 9.00 4.51
CA ARG A 46 -20.77 9.38 5.83
C ARG A 46 -20.39 8.35 6.90
N GLN A 47 -20.45 7.07 6.55
CA GLN A 47 -20.14 6.00 7.47
C GLN A 47 -18.65 5.89 7.81
N VAL A 48 -17.76 6.04 6.82
CA VAL A 48 -16.30 5.95 7.02
C VAL A 48 -15.62 7.30 7.27
N ARG A 49 -16.38 8.40 7.33
CA ARG A 49 -15.89 9.79 7.34
C ARG A 49 -15.17 10.18 6.04
N ASP A 50 -15.09 11.47 5.80
CA ASP A 50 -14.51 12.06 4.59
C ASP A 50 -13.06 11.61 4.36
N ASP A 51 -12.21 11.74 5.39
CA ASP A 51 -10.80 11.33 5.32
C ASP A 51 -10.67 9.83 5.01
N GLY A 52 -11.49 9.00 5.66
CA GLY A 52 -11.44 7.55 5.49
C GLY A 52 -11.84 7.13 4.08
N PHE A 53 -12.89 7.77 3.54
CA PHE A 53 -13.34 7.57 2.17
C PHE A 53 -12.25 7.91 1.16
N ALA A 54 -11.63 9.09 1.30
CA ALA A 54 -10.58 9.55 0.39
C ALA A 54 -9.35 8.62 0.42
N ILE A 55 -8.90 8.19 1.60
CA ILE A 55 -7.73 7.31 1.74
C ILE A 55 -8.01 5.92 1.14
N ILE A 56 -9.21 5.36 1.38
CA ILE A 56 -9.61 4.06 0.81
C ILE A 56 -9.69 4.16 -0.72
N ALA A 57 -10.33 5.20 -1.24
CA ALA A 57 -10.43 5.43 -2.69
C ALA A 57 -9.04 5.58 -3.33
N PHE A 58 -8.17 6.40 -2.74
CA PHE A 58 -6.78 6.56 -3.16
C PHE A 58 -6.06 5.21 -3.22
N PHE A 59 -6.16 4.39 -2.18
CA PHE A 59 -5.52 3.07 -2.13
C PHE A 59 -6.01 2.15 -3.25
N LEU A 60 -7.33 2.06 -3.46
CA LEU A 60 -7.90 1.20 -4.50
C LEU A 60 -7.44 1.63 -5.89
N VAL A 61 -7.46 2.93 -6.19
CA VAL A 61 -7.02 3.47 -7.48
C VAL A 61 -5.53 3.24 -7.67
N THR A 62 -4.70 3.58 -6.68
CA THR A 62 -3.24 3.42 -6.78
C THR A 62 -2.80 1.98 -6.95
N VAL A 63 -3.42 1.02 -6.25
CA VAL A 63 -3.11 -0.40 -6.42
C VAL A 63 -3.46 -0.88 -7.83
N LEU A 64 -4.65 -0.52 -8.34
CA LEU A 64 -5.06 -0.91 -9.69
C LEU A 64 -4.17 -0.29 -10.77
N VAL A 65 -3.98 1.03 -10.72
CA VAL A 65 -3.18 1.77 -11.70
C VAL A 65 -1.70 1.39 -11.63
N GLY A 66 -1.15 1.28 -10.41
CA GLY A 66 0.22 0.84 -10.16
C GLY A 66 0.46 -0.55 -10.72
N THR A 67 -0.47 -1.49 -10.51
CA THR A 67 -0.38 -2.82 -11.12
C THR A 67 -0.39 -2.72 -12.64
N LEU A 68 -1.36 -2.03 -13.25
CA LEU A 68 -1.45 -1.91 -14.71
C LEU A 68 -0.19 -1.32 -15.35
N LEU A 69 0.33 -0.22 -14.78
CA LEU A 69 1.52 0.46 -15.31
C LEU A 69 2.80 -0.38 -15.17
N GLN A 70 2.88 -1.22 -14.12
CA GLN A 70 4.09 -1.99 -13.82
C GLN A 70 4.08 -3.40 -14.42
N VAL A 71 2.94 -3.93 -14.93
CA VAL A 71 2.88 -5.26 -15.57
C VAL A 71 3.88 -5.38 -16.73
N VAL A 72 3.89 -4.43 -17.66
CA VAL A 72 4.74 -4.52 -18.87
C VAL A 72 6.24 -4.42 -18.53
N PRO A 73 6.70 -3.42 -17.74
CA PRO A 73 8.09 -3.39 -17.28
C PRO A 73 8.50 -4.61 -16.46
N ALA A 74 7.59 -5.17 -15.64
CA ALA A 74 7.86 -6.36 -14.84
C ALA A 74 8.01 -7.62 -15.71
N ALA A 75 7.13 -7.79 -16.70
CA ALA A 75 7.21 -8.88 -17.67
C ALA A 75 8.51 -8.81 -18.48
N ALA A 76 8.89 -7.62 -18.95
CA ALA A 76 10.16 -7.39 -19.65
C ALA A 76 11.40 -7.69 -18.78
N ALA A 77 11.28 -7.53 -17.46
CA ALA A 77 12.33 -7.89 -16.49
C ALA A 77 12.30 -9.37 -16.08
N GLY A 78 11.46 -10.21 -16.70
CA GLY A 78 11.36 -11.64 -16.39
C GLY A 78 10.67 -11.98 -15.07
N ALA A 79 9.82 -11.08 -14.55
CA ALA A 79 8.99 -11.34 -13.38
C ALA A 79 7.72 -12.11 -13.74
N SER A 80 7.19 -12.89 -12.79
CA SER A 80 5.95 -13.64 -12.98
C SER A 80 4.74 -12.74 -12.86
N ILE A 81 4.03 -12.51 -13.97
CA ILE A 81 2.78 -11.74 -14.02
C ILE A 81 1.72 -12.39 -13.12
N ARG A 82 1.62 -13.73 -13.11
CA ARG A 82 0.67 -14.47 -12.28
C ARG A 82 0.90 -14.20 -10.79
N HIS A 83 2.16 -14.16 -10.36
CA HIS A 83 2.49 -13.81 -8.98
C HIS A 83 2.10 -12.37 -8.67
N GLY A 84 2.44 -11.41 -9.54
CA GLY A 84 2.06 -10.02 -9.35
C GLY A 84 0.56 -9.78 -9.26
N LEU A 85 -0.24 -10.48 -10.07
CA LEU A 85 -1.69 -10.42 -10.00
C LEU A 85 -2.24 -11.05 -8.71
N ARG A 86 -1.65 -12.15 -8.22
CA ARG A 86 -2.01 -12.73 -6.91
C ARG A 86 -1.72 -11.75 -5.78
N THR A 87 -0.54 -11.15 -5.76
CA THR A 87 -0.17 -10.15 -4.74
C THR A 87 -1.08 -8.93 -4.82
N THR A 88 -1.45 -8.48 -6.03
CA THR A 88 -2.44 -7.41 -6.23
C THR A 88 -3.79 -7.80 -5.64
N ALA A 89 -4.28 -9.02 -5.91
CA ALA A 89 -5.54 -9.50 -5.34
C ALA A 89 -5.49 -9.56 -3.80
N THR A 90 -4.35 -9.97 -3.22
CA THR A 90 -4.13 -9.93 -1.78
C THR A 90 -4.17 -8.50 -1.23
N LEU A 91 -3.54 -7.54 -1.91
CA LEU A 91 -3.56 -6.12 -1.52
C LEU A 91 -4.98 -5.53 -1.60
N LEU A 92 -5.74 -5.85 -2.64
CA LEU A 92 -7.14 -5.43 -2.76
C LEU A 92 -8.00 -6.06 -1.66
N GLY A 93 -7.83 -7.36 -1.39
CA GLY A 93 -8.52 -8.05 -0.30
C GLY A 93 -8.16 -7.46 1.08
N TYR A 94 -6.90 -7.09 1.28
CA TYR A 94 -6.45 -6.36 2.46
C TYR A 94 -7.13 -4.99 2.56
N GLY A 95 -7.22 -4.24 1.46
CA GLY A 95 -7.95 -2.97 1.41
C GLY A 95 -9.42 -3.10 1.78
N VAL A 96 -10.10 -4.16 1.29
CA VAL A 96 -11.49 -4.47 1.65
C VAL A 96 -11.62 -4.77 3.14
N LEU A 97 -10.69 -5.54 3.71
CA LEU A 97 -10.69 -5.84 5.15
C LEU A 97 -10.49 -4.57 5.99
N VAL A 98 -9.54 -3.71 5.60
CA VAL A 98 -9.32 -2.42 6.28
C VAL A 98 -10.52 -1.51 6.12
N ALA A 99 -11.17 -1.45 4.95
CA ALA A 99 -12.39 -0.69 4.74
C ALA A 99 -13.54 -1.19 5.62
N GLY A 100 -13.68 -2.50 5.80
CA GLY A 100 -14.63 -3.10 6.74
C GLY A 100 -14.35 -2.72 8.19
N LEU A 101 -13.07 -2.74 8.61
CA LEU A 101 -12.68 -2.23 9.93
C LEU A 101 -12.96 -0.74 10.07
N ALA A 102 -12.70 0.04 9.02
CA ALA A 102 -12.91 1.48 8.98
C ALA A 102 -14.40 1.82 9.13
N TRP A 103 -15.27 1.04 8.48
CA TRP A 103 -16.73 1.12 8.60
C TRP A 103 -17.21 0.92 10.04
N PHE A 104 -16.60 -0.02 10.76
CA PHE A 104 -16.93 -0.32 12.16
C PHE A 104 -16.34 0.71 13.13
N LEU A 105 -15.10 1.14 12.92
CA LEU A 105 -14.37 2.01 13.83
C LEU A 105 -14.72 3.49 13.68
N ALA A 106 -15.11 3.94 12.49
CA ALA A 106 -15.41 5.36 12.23
C ALA A 106 -16.52 5.95 13.12
N PRO A 107 -17.64 5.27 13.41
CA PRO A 107 -18.63 5.79 14.36
C PRO A 107 -18.14 5.80 15.81
N LEU A 108 -17.22 4.88 16.15
CA LEU A 108 -16.73 4.70 17.52
C LEU A 108 -15.51 5.56 17.83
N SER A 109 -14.81 6.05 16.81
CA SER A 109 -13.60 6.85 16.99
C SER A 109 -13.93 8.28 17.45
N PRO A 110 -13.04 8.93 18.21
CA PRO A 110 -13.20 10.34 18.56
C PRO A 110 -13.22 11.22 17.32
N GLU A 111 -13.92 12.35 17.36
CA GLU A 111 -13.86 13.37 16.31
C GLU A 111 -12.60 14.23 16.46
N LEU A 112 -12.12 14.79 15.35
CA LEU A 112 -10.97 15.68 15.34
C LEU A 112 -11.34 16.99 16.06
N SER A 113 -10.53 17.41 17.03
CA SER A 113 -10.71 18.65 17.75
C SER A 113 -9.87 19.79 17.14
N SER A 114 -10.44 20.98 17.01
CA SER A 114 -9.72 22.16 16.52
C SER A 114 -8.76 22.77 17.55
N ASN A 115 -8.75 22.28 18.80
CA ASN A 115 -8.08 22.90 19.94
C ASN A 115 -6.98 22.05 20.60
N SER A 116 -6.62 20.90 20.04
CA SER A 116 -5.59 20.02 20.60
C SER A 116 -4.18 20.55 20.37
N ARG A 117 -3.47 20.95 21.43
CA ARG A 117 -2.08 21.45 21.35
C ARG A 117 -0.98 20.39 21.48
N ARG A 118 -1.30 19.11 21.76
CA ARG A 118 -0.28 18.06 22.00
C ARG A 118 -0.60 16.67 21.46
N PHE A 119 -1.82 16.18 21.64
CA PHE A 119 -2.26 14.88 21.11
C PHE A 119 -3.78 14.91 20.91
N ASP A 120 -4.24 14.60 19.71
CA ASP A 120 -5.66 14.50 19.39
C ASP A 120 -6.05 13.03 19.15
N PRO A 121 -6.83 12.41 20.04
CA PRO A 121 -7.38 11.08 19.81
C PRO A 121 -8.21 10.98 18.53
N GLY A 122 -8.79 12.07 18.04
CA GLY A 122 -9.53 12.12 16.79
C GLY A 122 -8.65 11.87 15.56
N ALA A 123 -7.36 12.21 15.64
CA ALA A 123 -6.42 12.00 14.54
C ALA A 123 -5.98 10.53 14.40
N LEU A 124 -6.23 9.68 15.42
CA LEU A 124 -5.81 8.27 15.41
C LEU A 124 -6.44 7.48 14.26
N TYR A 125 -7.71 7.76 13.93
CA TYR A 125 -8.43 7.09 12.85
C TYR A 125 -7.78 7.36 11.49
N THR A 126 -7.61 8.64 11.15
CA THR A 126 -6.98 9.06 9.90
C THR A 126 -5.51 8.63 9.83
N THR A 127 -4.79 8.70 10.95
CA THR A 127 -3.38 8.24 11.05
C THR A 127 -3.27 6.74 10.80
N TRP A 128 -4.12 5.92 11.43
CA TRP A 128 -4.15 4.48 11.22
C TRP A 128 -4.35 4.14 9.74
N LEU A 129 -5.40 4.69 9.12
CA LEU A 129 -5.69 4.43 7.70
C LEU A 129 -4.56 4.89 6.79
N THR A 130 -4.01 6.07 7.04
CA THR A 130 -2.86 6.59 6.29
C THR A 130 -1.69 5.62 6.39
N CYS A 131 -1.27 5.30 7.62
CA CYS A 131 -0.13 4.46 7.89
C CYS A 131 -0.27 3.04 7.31
N VAL A 132 -1.46 2.45 7.34
CA VAL A 132 -1.66 1.09 6.83
C VAL A 132 -1.92 1.03 5.33
N LEU A 133 -2.72 1.94 4.76
CA LEU A 133 -3.11 1.89 3.35
C LEU A 133 -2.09 2.59 2.45
N LEU A 134 -1.62 3.80 2.78
CA LEU A 134 -0.65 4.52 1.92
C LEU A 134 0.66 3.75 1.81
N SER A 135 1.12 3.12 2.89
CA SER A 135 2.30 2.24 2.89
C SER A 135 2.26 1.19 1.79
N PHE A 136 1.14 0.48 1.66
CA PHE A 136 0.97 -0.55 0.64
C PHE A 136 0.57 0.00 -0.73
N GLY A 137 -0.16 1.12 -0.80
CA GLY A 137 -0.47 1.80 -2.06
C GLY A 137 0.78 2.32 -2.76
N VAL A 138 1.70 2.92 -1.99
CA VAL A 138 3.02 3.35 -2.47
C VAL A 138 3.82 2.15 -2.96
N LEU A 139 3.88 1.07 -2.19
CA LEU A 139 4.55 -0.16 -2.61
C LEU A 139 4.01 -0.70 -3.94
N ALA A 140 2.69 -0.65 -4.14
CA ALA A 140 2.04 -1.06 -5.39
C ALA A 140 2.38 -0.15 -6.58
N CYS A 141 2.54 1.16 -6.34
CA CYS A 141 2.93 2.12 -7.39
C CYS A 141 4.34 1.85 -7.94
N PHE A 142 5.26 1.43 -7.08
CA PHE A 142 6.65 1.13 -7.46
C PHE A 142 6.86 -0.31 -7.93
N GLY A 143 5.79 -1.10 -8.07
CA GLY A 143 5.84 -2.47 -8.59
C GLY A 143 6.33 -3.51 -7.58
N GLY A 144 6.21 -3.24 -6.27
CA GLY A 144 6.59 -4.18 -5.22
C GLY A 144 5.85 -5.51 -5.29
N GLN A 145 4.66 -5.53 -5.89
CA GLN A 145 3.84 -6.73 -6.13
C GLN A 145 4.47 -7.71 -7.14
N PHE A 146 5.34 -7.24 -8.02
CA PHE A 146 6.03 -8.08 -9.02
C PHE A 146 7.41 -8.56 -8.57
N SER A 147 7.71 -8.47 -7.27
CA SER A 147 8.94 -9.03 -6.71
C SER A 147 9.00 -10.53 -7.02
N ARG A 148 10.18 -11.03 -7.42
CA ARG A 148 10.35 -12.47 -7.67
C ARG A 148 10.07 -13.20 -6.36
N PRO A 149 9.26 -14.27 -6.36
CA PRO A 149 9.16 -15.15 -5.21
C PRO A 149 10.57 -15.58 -4.81
N ALA A 150 10.88 -15.53 -3.51
CA ALA A 150 12.00 -16.29 -2.99
C ALA A 150 11.81 -17.74 -3.45
N ALA A 151 12.78 -18.26 -4.19
CA ALA A 151 12.60 -19.34 -5.15
C ALA A 151 11.83 -20.55 -4.59
N ASP A 152 11.10 -21.22 -5.50
CA ASP A 152 10.93 -22.67 -5.39
C ASP A 152 12.29 -23.29 -5.05
N PRO A 153 12.36 -24.28 -4.14
CA PRO A 153 13.62 -24.90 -3.75
C PRO A 153 14.25 -25.58 -4.96
N GLU A 154 15.08 -24.85 -5.69
CA GLU A 154 15.86 -25.38 -6.79
C GLU A 154 16.86 -26.38 -6.21
N PRO A 155 16.94 -27.61 -6.74
CA PRO A 155 17.74 -28.67 -6.15
C PRO A 155 19.20 -28.21 -6.01
N ALA A 156 19.79 -28.46 -4.83
CA ALA A 156 21.12 -28.01 -4.38
C ALA A 156 22.31 -28.28 -5.33
N ILE A 157 22.08 -28.99 -6.44
CA ILE A 157 23.03 -29.33 -7.48
C ILE A 157 23.34 -28.12 -8.38
N LEU A 158 22.39 -27.21 -8.63
CA LEU A 158 22.60 -26.03 -9.50
C LEU A 158 23.38 -24.90 -8.81
N GLN A 159 23.19 -24.72 -7.49
CA GLN A 159 23.88 -23.68 -6.71
C GLN A 159 25.41 -23.88 -6.63
N ARG A 160 25.90 -25.10 -6.80
CA ARG A 160 27.35 -25.41 -6.74
C ARG A 160 28.16 -24.84 -7.91
N ARG A 161 27.55 -24.46 -9.04
CA ARG A 161 28.27 -23.98 -10.24
C ARG A 161 28.34 -22.46 -10.40
N LEU A 162 27.61 -21.70 -9.62
CA LEU A 162 27.59 -20.24 -9.70
C LEU A 162 28.77 -19.64 -8.91
N SER A 163 29.46 -18.67 -9.51
CA SER A 163 30.48 -17.86 -8.84
C SER A 163 29.89 -17.05 -7.68
N PRO A 164 30.69 -16.56 -6.72
CA PRO A 164 30.18 -15.81 -5.56
C PRO A 164 29.36 -14.55 -5.94
N GLU A 165 29.67 -13.93 -7.07
CA GLU A 165 28.95 -12.78 -7.61
C GLU A 165 27.62 -13.19 -8.25
N GLU A 166 27.63 -14.28 -9.02
CA GLU A 166 26.39 -14.85 -9.59
C GLU A 166 25.47 -15.40 -8.51
N ARG A 167 26.00 -15.92 -7.39
CA ARG A 167 25.21 -16.31 -6.21
C ARG A 167 24.54 -15.12 -5.55
N ARG A 168 25.18 -13.95 -5.47
CA ARG A 168 24.53 -12.71 -4.97
C ARG A 168 23.48 -12.16 -5.93
N ALA A 169 23.65 -12.37 -7.24
CA ALA A 169 22.67 -11.98 -8.25
C ALA A 169 21.49 -12.97 -8.37
N ALA A 170 21.75 -14.25 -8.08
CA ALA A 170 20.78 -15.34 -8.09
C ALA A 170 20.13 -15.60 -6.73
N ASP A 171 20.63 -14.98 -5.65
CA ASP A 171 20.03 -15.08 -4.32
C ASP A 171 18.60 -14.52 -4.40
N PRO A 172 17.57 -15.34 -4.18
CA PRO A 172 16.19 -14.86 -4.15
C PRO A 172 15.92 -13.95 -2.94
N ALA A 173 16.81 -13.98 -1.95
CA ALA A 173 16.88 -13.03 -0.84
C ALA A 173 17.82 -11.84 -1.13
N ALA A 174 18.42 -11.77 -2.33
CA ALA A 174 19.17 -10.59 -2.76
C ALA A 174 18.27 -9.38 -2.61
N PRO A 175 18.72 -8.35 -1.90
CA PRO A 175 17.88 -7.22 -1.55
C PRO A 175 17.29 -6.68 -2.84
N LEU A 176 15.95 -6.73 -2.92
CA LEU A 176 15.14 -5.66 -3.48
C LEU A 176 16.02 -4.42 -3.54
N GLY A 177 16.50 -4.03 -4.73
CA GLY A 177 17.55 -3.01 -4.84
C GLY A 177 17.22 -1.80 -3.95
N PRO A 178 18.19 -1.02 -3.45
CA PRO A 178 18.07 -0.18 -2.26
C PRO A 178 16.77 0.65 -2.14
N VAL A 179 16.23 1.11 -3.27
CA VAL A 179 14.92 1.78 -3.37
C VAL A 179 13.75 0.89 -2.92
N ASN A 180 13.65 -0.34 -3.41
CA ASN A 180 12.60 -1.27 -3.02
C ASN A 180 12.75 -1.68 -1.55
N ALA A 181 13.97 -1.96 -1.07
CA ALA A 181 14.19 -2.25 0.34
C ALA A 181 13.77 -1.08 1.25
N ALA A 182 14.08 0.16 0.86
CA ALA A 182 13.62 1.35 1.58
C ALA A 182 12.08 1.45 1.56
N VAL A 183 11.43 1.25 0.41
CA VAL A 183 9.96 1.29 0.30
C VAL A 183 9.29 0.20 1.17
N PHE A 184 9.83 -1.01 1.17
CA PHE A 184 9.33 -2.09 2.05
C PHE A 184 9.56 -1.77 3.53
N ALA A 185 10.72 -1.24 3.91
CA ALA A 185 11.00 -0.84 5.28
C ALA A 185 10.05 0.27 5.73
N THR A 186 9.83 1.30 4.89
CA THR A 186 8.85 2.35 5.15
C THR A 186 7.44 1.79 5.29
N ALA A 187 7.06 0.84 4.43
CA ALA A 187 5.75 0.19 4.51
C ALA A 187 5.58 -0.60 5.81
N ALA A 188 6.61 -1.34 6.24
CA ALA A 188 6.60 -2.09 7.49
C ALA A 188 6.53 -1.17 8.72
N ILE A 189 7.29 -0.06 8.72
CA ILE A 189 7.25 0.94 9.79
C ILE A 189 5.88 1.61 9.84
N GLY A 190 5.36 2.04 8.69
CA GLY A 190 4.03 2.61 8.59
C GLY A 190 2.97 1.64 9.10
N TRP A 191 3.03 0.37 8.71
CA TRP A 191 2.11 -0.63 9.23
C TRP A 191 2.22 -0.81 10.75
N LEU A 192 3.43 -0.82 11.31
CA LEU A 192 3.64 -0.96 12.76
C LEU A 192 3.05 0.23 13.53
N ILE A 193 3.28 1.46 13.05
CA ILE A 193 2.67 2.67 13.62
C ILE A 193 1.14 2.58 13.51
N GLY A 194 0.63 2.21 12.34
CA GLY A 194 -0.80 2.05 12.10
C GLY A 194 -1.42 0.97 12.98
N GLY A 195 -0.72 -0.15 13.20
CA GLY A 195 -1.17 -1.23 14.08
C GLY A 195 -1.28 -0.79 15.54
N ILE A 196 -0.36 0.06 16.02
CA ILE A 196 -0.47 0.68 17.34
C ILE A 196 -1.70 1.60 17.40
N CYS A 197 -1.92 2.45 16.39
CA CYS A 197 -3.11 3.29 16.33
C CYS A 197 -4.41 2.46 16.31
N LEU A 198 -4.45 1.37 15.55
CA LEU A 198 -5.57 0.43 15.50
C LEU A 198 -5.85 -0.18 16.87
N LEU A 199 -4.81 -0.64 17.57
CA LEU A 199 -4.95 -1.21 18.91
C LEU A 199 -5.59 -0.20 19.87
N VAL A 200 -5.10 1.05 19.87
CA VAL A 200 -5.67 2.11 20.70
C VAL A 200 -7.13 2.39 20.33
N LEU A 201 -7.47 2.45 19.03
CA LEU A 201 -8.84 2.64 18.56
C LEU A 201 -9.77 1.50 19.01
N LEU A 202 -9.29 0.25 18.94
CA LEU A 202 -10.05 -0.92 19.41
C LEU A 202 -10.29 -0.87 20.92
N VAL A 203 -9.30 -0.44 21.71
CA VAL A 203 -9.48 -0.24 23.16
C VAL A 203 -10.52 0.84 23.44
N ILE A 204 -10.46 1.99 22.75
CA ILE A 204 -11.46 3.06 22.89
C ILE A 204 -12.85 2.55 22.51
N ALA A 205 -12.97 1.84 21.38
CA ALA A 205 -14.21 1.25 20.92
C ALA A 205 -14.80 0.28 21.96
N LEU A 206 -13.96 -0.60 22.53
CA LEU A 206 -14.37 -1.56 23.56
C LEU A 206 -14.88 -0.85 24.82
N ILE A 207 -14.17 0.17 25.30
CA ILE A 207 -14.59 0.96 26.47
C ILE A 207 -15.95 1.61 26.23
N ARG A 208 -16.17 2.19 25.04
CA ARG A 208 -17.46 2.81 24.68
C ARG A 208 -18.60 1.80 24.59
N LEU A 209 -18.33 0.58 24.14
CA LEU A 209 -19.34 -0.48 24.03
C LEU A 209 -19.72 -1.08 25.39
N ILE A 210 -18.81 -1.08 26.37
CA ILE A 210 -19.06 -1.62 27.71
C ILE A 210 -19.64 -0.56 28.66
N GLY A 211 -19.21 0.69 28.52
CA GLY A 211 -19.64 1.80 29.38
C GLY A 211 -20.86 2.59 28.90
N GLY A 212 -21.44 2.21 27.76
CA GLY A 212 -22.65 2.81 27.18
C GLY A 212 -23.93 2.06 27.50
#